data_AF-A0A4Z0L3C3-F1
#
_entry.id   AF-A0A4Z0L3C3-F1
#
_cell.length_a   1.000
_cell.length_b   1.000
_cell.length_c   1.000
_cell.angle_alpha   90.00
_cell.angle_beta   90.00
_cell.angle_gamma   90.00
#
_symmetry.space_group_name_H-M   'P 1'
#
loop_
_entity.id
_entity.type
_entity.pdbx_description
1 polymer ?
#
loop_
_entity_poly.entity_id
_entity_poly.type
_entity_poly.pdbx_seq_one_letter_code
_entity_poly.pdbx_strand_id
1 'polypeptide(L)'
;VAEWAVKKIIEKFAEQFAALTDNYLKERAGDLRTLGQRLLFHLDDSVQGPNAWPERFILVADELSATTLAELPQDRLAGVVVRDGAANSHAAIMVRALGIPTVMGADIQPSVLHRRTLVVDGYRGELLVDPEPVLIQEYQRLISEEIELSRLAEDDVNLPAQLKSGERVKVMLNAGLSPEHEEKLGSRIDGIGLYRTEIPFMLQSGFPSEEEQVAQYQGMLQMFNDKPVTLRTLDVGADKQLPYMPISEENPCLGWRGIRITLDQPEIFLIQVRAMLRANAATGNLSILLPMVTSIDEVDEARRLIERAGREVEEMIGYAIPKPRIGIMLEVPSMVFMLPHLANRIDFISVGTNDLTQYILAVDRNNTRVASIYDSLHPAMLRALSMIAQEAEKHGLDLRLCGEMAGDPMCVAILIGLGYRHLSMNGRSVARVKYLLRHIDFEDAQTLARRSLEAQMATEVRHQVAAFMERRGMGGLIRGGL
;
A
#
# COMPACT_ATOMS: atom_id res chain seq x y z
N VAL A 1 43.68 14.06 -4.04
CA VAL A 1 43.93 15.03 -2.93
C VAL A 1 42.64 15.74 -2.50
N ALA A 2 41.82 16.23 -3.45
CA ALA A 2 40.52 16.84 -3.15
C ALA A 2 39.52 15.87 -2.48
N GLU A 3 39.32 14.67 -3.03
CA GLU A 3 38.45 13.63 -2.45
C GLU A 3 38.83 13.29 -1.00
N TRP A 4 40.11 13.04 -0.73
CA TRP A 4 40.57 12.73 0.62
C TRP A 4 40.29 13.87 1.60
N ALA A 5 40.49 15.12 1.19
CA ALA A 5 40.21 16.29 2.02
C ALA A 5 38.72 16.44 2.32
N VAL A 6 37.88 16.24 1.30
CA VAL A 6 36.41 16.28 1.43
C VAL A 6 35.92 15.19 2.37
N LYS A 7 36.35 13.94 2.17
CA LYS A 7 35.98 12.81 3.03
C LYS A 7 36.34 13.11 4.49
N LYS A 8 37.56 13.56 4.75
CA LYS A 8 38.02 13.85 6.12
C LYS A 8 37.23 14.97 6.80
N ILE A 9 36.90 16.02 6.06
CA ILE A 9 36.14 17.16 6.60
C ILE A 9 34.70 16.74 6.89
N ILE A 10 34.09 16.00 5.97
CA ILE A 10 32.70 15.56 6.10
C ILE A 10 32.55 14.52 7.21
N GLU A 11 33.44 13.54 7.31
CA GLU A 11 33.43 12.59 8.43
C GLU A 11 33.59 13.30 9.77
N LYS A 12 34.51 14.28 9.86
CA LYS A 12 34.70 15.08 11.07
C LYS A 12 33.44 15.85 11.48
N PHE A 13 32.77 16.52 10.54
CA PHE A 13 31.53 17.23 10.84
C PHE A 13 30.40 16.25 11.16
N ALA A 14 30.24 15.16 10.41
CA ALA A 14 29.23 14.15 10.71
C ALA A 14 29.40 13.52 12.09
N GLU A 15 30.63 13.25 12.53
CA GLU A 15 30.92 12.79 13.89
C GLU A 15 30.58 13.84 14.96
N GLN A 16 30.89 15.12 14.70
CA GLN A 16 30.51 16.20 15.61
C GLN A 16 29.00 16.33 15.75
N PHE A 17 28.25 16.26 14.65
CA PHE A 17 26.79 16.32 14.66
C PHE A 17 26.17 15.07 15.32
N ALA A 18 26.74 13.88 15.08
CA ALA A 18 26.29 12.63 15.72
C ALA A 18 26.55 12.59 17.24
N ALA A 19 27.55 13.32 17.72
CA ALA A 19 27.89 13.43 19.14
C ALA A 19 27.04 14.45 19.92
N LEU A 20 26.24 15.28 19.23
CA LEU A 20 25.32 16.22 19.87
C LEU A 20 24.16 15.47 20.54
N THR A 21 23.62 16.01 21.62
CA THR A 21 22.46 15.43 22.33
C THR A 21 21.13 15.68 21.62
N ASP A 22 21.07 16.66 20.73
CA ASP A 22 19.87 17.01 19.95
C ASP A 22 19.66 16.02 18.79
N ASN A 23 18.54 15.31 18.80
CA ASN A 23 18.20 14.30 17.79
C ASN A 23 18.08 14.89 16.38
N TYR A 24 17.60 16.12 16.23
CA TYR A 24 17.51 16.79 14.92
C TYR A 24 18.90 17.06 14.33
N LEU A 25 19.87 17.42 15.16
CA LEU A 25 21.25 17.62 14.73
C LEU A 25 21.98 16.28 14.48
N LYS A 26 21.63 15.22 15.21
CA LYS A 26 22.13 13.87 14.89
C LYS A 26 21.68 13.38 13.53
N GLU A 27 20.41 13.58 13.15
CA GLU A 27 19.92 13.19 11.82
C GLU A 27 20.64 13.93 10.70
N ARG A 28 20.95 15.22 10.90
CA ARG A 28 21.77 15.99 9.96
C ARG A 28 23.16 15.41 9.73
N ALA A 29 23.70 14.59 10.64
CA ALA A 29 24.94 13.87 10.37
C ALA A 29 24.80 12.89 9.19
N GLY A 30 23.63 12.24 9.05
CA GLY A 30 23.29 11.37 7.93
C GLY A 30 23.19 12.15 6.62
N ASP A 31 22.51 13.30 6.65
CA ASP A 31 22.43 14.21 5.49
C ASP A 31 23.82 14.68 5.05
N LEU A 32 24.67 15.06 6.01
CA LEU A 32 26.03 15.54 5.74
C LEU A 32 26.90 14.44 5.10
N ARG A 33 26.76 13.19 5.56
CA ARG A 33 27.42 12.04 4.92
C ARG A 33 26.92 11.81 3.50
N THR A 34 25.60 11.89 3.28
CA THR A 34 25.00 11.70 1.95
C THR A 34 25.45 12.78 0.98
N LEU A 35 25.44 14.04 1.41
CA LEU A 35 25.90 15.19 0.63
C LEU A 35 27.40 15.09 0.34
N GLY A 36 28.16 14.56 1.29
CA GLY A 36 29.58 14.30 1.08
C GLY A 36 29.90 13.16 0.15
N GLN A 37 29.14 12.06 0.21
CA GLN A 37 29.25 11.00 -0.78
C GLN A 37 28.93 11.52 -2.18
N ARG A 38 27.93 12.40 -2.33
CA ARG A 38 27.65 13.10 -3.60
C ARG A 38 28.81 13.98 -4.05
N LEU A 39 29.38 14.77 -3.14
CA LEU A 39 30.51 15.64 -3.48
C LEU A 39 31.75 14.81 -3.89
N LEU A 40 32.03 13.72 -3.17
CA LEU A 40 33.10 12.78 -3.48
C LEU A 40 32.87 12.11 -4.84
N PHE A 41 31.63 11.68 -5.12
CA PHE A 41 31.23 11.11 -6.40
C PHE A 41 31.46 12.08 -7.57
N HIS A 42 31.19 13.38 -7.38
CA HIS A 42 31.45 14.40 -8.39
C HIS A 42 32.91 14.86 -8.50
N LEU A 43 33.75 14.55 -7.49
CA LEU A 43 35.18 14.86 -7.49
C LEU A 43 36.04 13.73 -8.06
N ASP A 44 35.47 12.53 -8.17
CA ASP A 44 36.11 11.39 -8.81
C ASP A 44 36.00 11.51 -10.34
N ASP A 45 37.04 12.09 -10.96
CA ASP A 45 37.17 12.25 -12.42
C ASP A 45 37.20 10.89 -13.17
N SER A 46 37.29 9.75 -12.47
CA SER A 46 37.22 8.42 -13.07
C SER A 46 35.78 7.93 -13.35
N VAL A 47 34.79 8.55 -12.71
CA VAL A 47 33.37 8.32 -12.99
C VAL A 47 32.94 9.21 -14.15
N GLN A 48 33.20 8.73 -15.37
CA GLN A 48 32.86 9.44 -16.60
C GLN A 48 31.36 9.81 -16.68
N GLY A 49 31.09 11.13 -16.70
CA GLY A 49 30.05 11.78 -17.49
C GLY A 49 28.61 11.79 -16.93
N PRO A 50 27.86 12.90 -17.10
CA PRO A 50 26.41 12.89 -16.91
C PRO A 50 25.75 11.98 -17.97
N ASN A 51 24.89 11.05 -17.55
CA ASN A 51 23.98 10.27 -18.39
C ASN A 51 24.57 9.31 -19.45
N ALA A 52 25.20 8.22 -19.01
CA ALA A 52 25.32 7.01 -19.83
C ALA A 52 24.50 5.84 -19.26
N TRP A 53 23.26 6.11 -18.84
CA TRP A 53 22.32 5.04 -18.51
C TRP A 53 22.04 4.20 -19.76
N PRO A 54 22.15 2.86 -19.69
CA PRO A 54 21.76 1.99 -20.80
C PRO A 54 20.31 2.25 -21.25
N GLU A 55 19.98 1.90 -22.50
CA GLU A 55 18.60 2.03 -23.01
C GLU A 55 17.57 1.31 -22.15
N ARG A 56 17.97 0.19 -21.54
CA ARG A 56 17.18 -0.57 -20.60
C ARG A 56 18.10 -1.17 -19.54
N PHE A 57 17.84 -0.94 -18.26
CA PHE A 57 18.71 -1.43 -17.17
C PHE A 57 17.92 -1.87 -15.94
N ILE A 58 18.54 -2.74 -15.14
CA ILE A 58 18.07 -3.11 -13.80
C ILE A 58 18.96 -2.38 -12.79
N LEU A 59 18.35 -1.62 -11.89
CA LEU A 59 19.08 -0.97 -10.80
C LEU A 59 19.36 -2.00 -9.70
N VAL A 60 20.61 -2.09 -9.29
CA VAL A 60 21.03 -2.92 -8.16
C VAL A 60 21.71 -2.00 -7.14
N ALA A 61 21.17 -1.92 -5.93
CA ALA A 61 21.64 -1.00 -4.90
C ALA A 61 21.69 -1.64 -3.51
N ASP A 62 22.53 -1.10 -2.63
CA ASP A 62 22.52 -1.48 -1.21
C ASP A 62 21.23 -0.96 -0.57
N GLU A 63 20.93 0.32 -0.72
CA GLU A 63 19.71 0.97 -0.25
C GLU A 63 19.09 1.80 -1.37
N LEU A 64 17.77 1.98 -1.33
CA LEU A 64 17.05 2.83 -2.27
C LEU A 64 16.32 3.95 -1.53
N SER A 65 16.66 5.19 -1.87
CA SER A 65 15.98 6.38 -1.38
C SER A 65 15.03 6.97 -2.42
N ALA A 66 14.01 7.72 -1.97
CA ALA A 66 13.06 8.39 -2.85
C ALA A 66 13.74 9.44 -3.76
N THR A 67 14.78 10.13 -3.25
CA THR A 67 15.56 11.11 -4.03
C THR A 67 16.37 10.42 -5.12
N THR A 68 17.02 9.29 -4.81
CA THR A 68 17.70 8.47 -5.82
C THR A 68 16.72 8.03 -6.90
N LEU A 69 15.53 7.55 -6.53
CA LEU A 69 14.53 7.10 -7.51
C LEU A 69 14.04 8.23 -8.43
N ALA A 70 13.93 9.46 -7.91
CA ALA A 70 13.50 10.63 -8.69
C ALA A 70 14.56 11.09 -9.71
N GLU A 71 15.84 10.83 -9.45
CA GLU A 71 16.96 11.19 -10.34
C GLU A 71 17.18 10.18 -11.48
N LEU A 72 16.53 9.02 -11.45
CA LEU A 72 16.69 7.95 -12.45
C LEU A 72 15.80 8.18 -13.69
N PRO A 73 16.29 7.81 -14.90
CA PRO A 73 15.45 7.77 -16.09
C PRO A 73 14.46 6.60 -16.00
N GLN A 74 13.26 6.88 -15.49
CA GLN A 74 12.22 5.89 -15.20
C GLN A 74 11.75 5.12 -16.43
N ASP A 75 11.78 5.74 -17.61
CA ASP A 75 11.45 5.15 -18.91
C ASP A 75 12.40 4.01 -19.32
N ARG A 76 13.62 4.00 -18.78
CA ARG A 76 14.67 2.99 -19.07
C ARG A 76 14.82 1.95 -17.96
N LEU A 77 14.20 2.16 -16.81
CA LEU A 77 14.34 1.32 -15.64
C LEU A 77 13.43 0.09 -15.77
N ALA A 78 14.04 -1.07 -16.00
CA ALA A 78 13.34 -2.34 -16.22
C ALA A 78 13.06 -3.14 -14.94
N GLY A 79 13.79 -2.86 -13.86
CA GLY A 79 13.65 -3.54 -12.59
C GLY A 79 14.54 -2.93 -11.52
N VAL A 80 14.24 -3.19 -10.26
CA VAL A 80 15.01 -2.73 -9.11
C VAL A 80 15.29 -3.88 -8.16
N VAL A 81 16.53 -3.99 -7.70
CA VAL A 81 16.94 -4.95 -6.67
C VAL A 81 17.68 -4.20 -5.58
N VAL A 82 17.24 -4.37 -4.34
CA VAL A 82 17.80 -3.69 -3.17
C VAL A 82 18.22 -4.73 -2.13
N ARG A 83 19.44 -4.62 -1.62
CA ARG A 83 19.93 -5.50 -0.54
C ARG A 83 19.24 -5.19 0.79
N ASP A 84 19.30 -3.94 1.21
CA ASP A 84 18.83 -3.45 2.49
C ASP A 84 17.56 -2.60 2.27
N GLY A 85 16.39 -3.20 2.53
CA GLY A 85 15.15 -2.45 2.43
C GLY A 85 13.90 -3.30 2.66
N ALA A 86 12.91 -2.69 3.30
CA ALA A 86 11.62 -3.29 3.53
C ALA A 86 10.70 -3.13 2.31
N ALA A 87 9.80 -4.09 2.08
CA ALA A 87 8.81 -4.06 1.00
C ALA A 87 7.85 -2.86 1.07
N ASN A 88 7.69 -2.25 2.26
CA ASN A 88 6.86 -1.08 2.51
C ASN A 88 7.66 0.22 2.66
N SER A 89 8.97 0.23 2.39
CA SER A 89 9.72 1.48 2.43
C SER A 89 9.12 2.48 1.44
N HIS A 90 9.26 3.78 1.71
CA HIS A 90 8.78 4.83 0.82
C HIS A 90 9.22 4.62 -0.62
N ALA A 91 10.50 4.27 -0.82
CA ALA A 91 11.04 3.97 -2.13
C ALA A 91 10.39 2.72 -2.73
N ALA A 92 10.21 1.62 -1.98
CA ALA A 92 9.55 0.42 -2.48
C ALA A 92 8.09 0.67 -2.89
N ILE A 93 7.35 1.48 -2.12
CA ILE A 93 5.98 1.89 -2.45
C ILE A 93 5.97 2.70 -3.75
N MET A 94 6.91 3.64 -3.92
CA MET A 94 7.03 4.44 -5.14
C MET A 94 7.37 3.59 -6.36
N VAL A 95 8.37 2.70 -6.29
CA VAL A 95 8.74 1.83 -7.42
C VAL A 95 7.57 0.92 -7.79
N ARG A 96 6.83 0.39 -6.81
CA ARG A 96 5.60 -0.38 -7.04
C ARG A 96 4.51 0.47 -7.70
N ALA A 97 4.36 1.73 -7.29
CA ALA A 97 3.48 2.70 -7.92
C ALA A 97 3.96 3.13 -9.33
N LEU A 98 5.22 2.89 -9.69
CA LEU A 98 5.77 3.00 -11.05
C LEU A 98 5.74 1.68 -11.85
N GLY A 99 5.44 0.55 -11.21
CA GLY A 99 5.10 -0.72 -11.89
C GLY A 99 6.32 -1.45 -12.37
N ILE A 100 7.43 -1.07 -11.78
CA ILE A 100 8.73 -1.59 -12.09
C ILE A 100 8.91 -2.82 -11.18
N PRO A 101 9.18 -4.01 -11.75
CA PRO A 101 9.46 -5.22 -10.97
C PRO A 101 10.55 -4.96 -9.94
N THR A 102 10.28 -5.29 -8.68
CA THR A 102 11.17 -4.96 -7.57
C THR A 102 11.37 -6.14 -6.64
N VAL A 103 12.63 -6.39 -6.28
CA VAL A 103 12.99 -7.34 -5.22
C VAL A 103 13.71 -6.55 -4.12
N MET A 104 13.13 -6.56 -2.92
CA MET A 104 13.68 -5.90 -1.73
C MET A 104 14.24 -6.97 -0.79
N GLY A 105 15.33 -6.67 -0.07
CA GLY A 105 15.90 -7.61 0.88
C GLY A 105 16.70 -8.74 0.22
N ALA A 106 17.21 -8.53 -0.99
CA ALA A 106 17.91 -9.57 -1.74
C ALA A 106 19.32 -9.81 -1.17
N ASP A 107 19.73 -11.06 -1.01
CA ASP A 107 21.10 -11.41 -0.62
C ASP A 107 22.06 -11.26 -1.82
N ILE A 108 22.47 -10.02 -2.08
CA ILE A 108 23.26 -9.63 -3.25
C ILE A 108 24.44 -8.74 -2.89
N GLN A 109 25.44 -8.70 -3.78
CA GLN A 109 26.53 -7.74 -3.75
C GLN A 109 26.48 -6.87 -5.02
N PRO A 110 25.98 -5.62 -4.96
CA PRO A 110 25.77 -4.78 -6.14
C PRO A 110 27.00 -4.64 -7.03
N SER A 111 28.20 -4.55 -6.44
CA SER A 111 29.47 -4.42 -7.15
C SER A 111 29.78 -5.60 -8.09
N VAL A 112 29.31 -6.80 -7.76
CA VAL A 112 29.57 -8.02 -8.55
C VAL A 112 28.57 -8.17 -9.70
N LEU A 113 27.43 -7.49 -9.62
CA LEU A 113 26.32 -7.59 -10.57
C LEU A 113 26.37 -6.53 -11.70
N HIS A 114 27.32 -5.60 -11.64
CA HIS A 114 27.46 -4.56 -12.67
C HIS A 114 27.70 -5.17 -14.05
N ARG A 115 26.93 -4.71 -15.06
CA ARG A 115 26.99 -5.14 -16.48
C ARG A 115 26.72 -6.64 -16.71
N ARG A 116 26.05 -7.32 -15.79
CA ARG A 116 25.56 -8.69 -15.98
C ARG A 116 24.15 -8.72 -16.56
N THR A 117 23.76 -9.86 -17.12
CA THR A 117 22.38 -10.07 -17.54
C THR A 117 21.57 -10.51 -16.33
N LEU A 118 20.51 -9.79 -16.02
CA LEU A 118 19.66 -10.06 -14.86
C LEU A 118 18.21 -10.24 -15.30
N VAL A 119 17.49 -11.13 -14.64
CA VAL A 119 16.03 -11.22 -14.70
C VAL A 119 15.49 -11.01 -13.30
N VAL A 120 14.58 -10.02 -13.16
CA VAL A 120 13.93 -9.67 -11.88
C VAL A 120 12.51 -10.19 -11.92
N ASP A 121 12.23 -11.18 -11.08
CA ASP A 121 10.89 -11.71 -10.87
C ASP A 121 10.28 -11.07 -9.63
N GLY A 122 9.57 -9.95 -9.82
CA GLY A 122 8.94 -9.21 -8.74
C GLY A 122 7.74 -9.93 -8.11
N TYR A 123 7.24 -11.00 -8.73
CA TYR A 123 6.14 -11.78 -8.20
C TYR A 123 6.62 -12.86 -7.25
N ARG A 124 7.71 -13.56 -7.61
CA ARG A 124 8.34 -14.58 -6.77
C ARG A 124 9.36 -14.01 -5.80
N GLY A 125 9.76 -12.74 -5.98
CA GLY A 125 10.82 -12.13 -5.20
C GLY A 125 12.20 -12.68 -5.55
N GLU A 126 12.40 -13.16 -6.78
CA GLU A 126 13.62 -13.84 -7.21
C GLU A 126 14.46 -12.97 -8.16
N LEU A 127 15.78 -13.07 -8.01
CA LEU A 127 16.75 -12.51 -8.95
C LEU A 127 17.53 -13.64 -9.61
N LEU A 128 17.50 -13.70 -10.94
CA LEU A 128 18.32 -14.62 -11.72
C LEU A 128 19.51 -13.86 -12.31
N VAL A 129 20.72 -14.37 -12.05
CA VAL A 129 21.98 -13.78 -12.51
C VAL A 129 22.55 -14.62 -13.64
N ASP A 130 22.83 -13.98 -14.78
CA ASP A 130 23.31 -14.60 -16.02
C ASP A 130 22.55 -15.90 -16.37
N PRO A 131 21.20 -15.88 -16.44
CA PRO A 131 20.40 -17.08 -16.70
C PRO A 131 20.68 -17.66 -18.09
N GLU A 132 20.47 -18.97 -18.24
CA GLU A 132 20.63 -19.65 -19.51
C GLU A 132 19.70 -19.06 -20.60
N PRO A 133 20.10 -19.07 -21.89
CA PRO A 133 19.30 -18.51 -22.98
C PRO A 133 17.86 -19.05 -23.06
N VAL A 134 17.66 -20.33 -22.70
CA VAL A 134 16.33 -20.95 -22.66
C VAL A 134 15.43 -20.28 -21.63
N LEU A 135 15.99 -19.97 -20.45
CA LEU A 135 15.26 -19.29 -19.38
C LEU A 135 14.96 -17.83 -19.75
N ILE A 136 15.90 -17.15 -20.43
CA ILE A 136 15.68 -15.80 -20.96
C ILE A 136 14.50 -15.79 -21.95
N GLN A 137 14.45 -16.75 -22.88
CA GLN A 137 13.36 -16.86 -23.85
C GLN A 137 12.01 -17.09 -23.16
N GLU A 138 11.99 -17.93 -22.13
CA GLU A 138 10.77 -18.21 -21.38
C GLU A 138 10.27 -16.95 -20.63
N TYR A 139 11.14 -16.21 -19.94
CA TYR A 139 10.76 -14.95 -19.31
C TYR A 139 10.33 -13.88 -20.33
N GLN A 140 10.97 -13.81 -21.50
CA GLN A 140 10.55 -12.91 -22.58
C GLN A 140 9.15 -13.27 -23.11
N ARG A 141 8.83 -14.56 -23.21
CA ARG A 141 7.48 -15.03 -23.55
C ARG A 141 6.46 -14.60 -22.50
N LEU A 142 6.77 -14.82 -21.21
CA LEU A 142 5.91 -14.41 -20.09
C LEU A 142 5.64 -12.90 -20.09
N ILE A 143 6.68 -12.08 -20.27
CA ILE A 143 6.56 -10.62 -20.36
C ILE A 143 5.65 -10.22 -21.54
N SER A 144 5.81 -10.88 -22.70
CA SER A 144 5.02 -10.58 -23.89
C SER A 144 3.54 -10.94 -23.70
N GLU A 145 3.26 -12.08 -23.08
CA GLU A 145 1.90 -12.50 -22.70
C GLU A 145 1.26 -11.52 -21.70
N GLU A 146 2.03 -11.06 -20.72
CA GLU A 146 1.57 -10.09 -19.73
C GLU A 146 1.27 -8.72 -20.35
N ILE A 147 2.08 -8.27 -21.31
CA ILE A 147 1.85 -7.02 -22.05
C ILE A 147 0.55 -7.12 -22.86
N GLU A 148 0.34 -8.20 -23.62
CA GLU A 148 -0.88 -8.38 -24.42
C GLU A 148 -2.13 -8.43 -23.53
N LEU A 149 -2.06 -9.16 -22.42
CA LEU A 149 -3.17 -9.24 -21.49
C LEU A 149 -3.45 -7.90 -20.80
N SER A 150 -2.40 -7.16 -20.45
CA SER A 150 -2.53 -5.81 -19.89
C SER A 150 -3.18 -4.88 -20.91
N ARG A 151 -2.82 -4.99 -22.19
CA ARG A 151 -3.44 -4.23 -23.28
C ARG A 151 -4.94 -4.55 -23.41
N LEU A 152 -5.32 -5.83 -23.42
CA LEU A 152 -6.72 -6.25 -23.45
C LEU A 152 -7.49 -5.74 -22.22
N ALA A 153 -6.89 -5.82 -21.04
CA ALA A 153 -7.51 -5.33 -19.81
C ALA A 153 -7.71 -3.80 -19.82
N GLU A 154 -6.76 -3.09 -20.43
CA GLU A 154 -6.77 -1.64 -20.58
C GLU A 154 -7.81 -1.16 -21.61
N ASP A 155 -7.99 -1.88 -22.72
CA ASP A 155 -9.01 -1.58 -23.73
C ASP A 155 -10.43 -1.56 -23.12
N ASP A 156 -10.69 -2.48 -22.18
CA ASP A 156 -11.99 -2.64 -21.50
C ASP A 156 -12.07 -1.95 -20.12
N VAL A 157 -11.08 -1.15 -19.72
CA VAL A 157 -10.99 -0.60 -18.35
C VAL A 157 -12.15 0.33 -18.00
N ASN A 158 -12.71 1.02 -19.01
CA ASN A 158 -13.83 1.93 -18.85
C ASN A 158 -15.17 1.20 -18.68
N LEU A 159 -15.24 -0.10 -18.98
CA LEU A 159 -16.45 -0.87 -18.76
C LEU A 159 -16.72 -1.02 -17.24
N PRO A 160 -18.01 -1.16 -16.85
CA PRO A 160 -18.37 -1.45 -15.47
C PRO A 160 -17.67 -2.73 -14.96
N ALA A 161 -17.24 -2.69 -13.71
CA ALA A 161 -16.82 -3.88 -12.99
C ALA A 161 -18.05 -4.74 -12.66
N GLN A 162 -18.16 -5.89 -13.30
CA GLN A 162 -19.26 -6.83 -13.11
C GLN A 162 -18.79 -8.26 -13.33
N LEU A 163 -19.46 -9.21 -12.69
CA LEU A 163 -19.27 -10.64 -12.95
C LEU A 163 -19.81 -11.01 -14.32
N LYS A 164 -19.50 -12.23 -14.78
CA LYS A 164 -20.05 -12.77 -16.03
C LYS A 164 -21.58 -12.79 -16.05
N SER A 165 -22.21 -12.93 -14.89
CA SER A 165 -23.66 -12.85 -14.68
C SER A 165 -24.24 -11.44 -14.83
N GLY A 166 -23.39 -10.40 -14.85
CA GLY A 166 -23.78 -8.98 -14.81
C GLY A 166 -23.88 -8.39 -13.40
N GLU A 167 -23.68 -9.19 -12.35
CA GLU A 167 -23.64 -8.70 -10.97
C GLU A 167 -22.52 -7.67 -10.78
N ARG A 168 -22.85 -6.47 -10.28
CA ARG A 168 -21.87 -5.37 -10.12
C ARG A 168 -20.96 -5.60 -8.91
N VAL A 169 -19.68 -5.32 -9.10
CA VAL A 169 -18.66 -5.28 -8.04
C VAL A 169 -18.08 -3.87 -8.04
N LYS A 170 -17.96 -3.24 -6.86
CA LYS A 170 -17.34 -1.92 -6.73
C LYS A 170 -15.82 -2.06 -6.75
N VAL A 171 -15.18 -1.41 -7.71
CA VAL A 171 -13.72 -1.33 -7.83
C VAL A 171 -13.28 0.09 -7.51
N MET A 172 -12.58 0.23 -6.39
CA MET A 172 -12.14 1.49 -5.81
C MET A 172 -10.62 1.63 -5.86
N LEU A 173 -10.15 2.86 -5.70
CA LEU A 173 -8.72 3.17 -5.65
C LEU A 173 -8.22 3.36 -4.20
N ASN A 174 -7.04 2.82 -3.95
CA ASN A 174 -6.18 3.21 -2.84
C ASN A 174 -5.34 4.42 -3.27
N ALA A 175 -5.63 5.58 -2.72
CA ALA A 175 -5.03 6.87 -3.08
C ALA A 175 -4.09 7.41 -1.98
N GLY A 176 -3.36 8.48 -2.31
CA GLY A 176 -2.45 9.19 -1.40
C GLY A 176 -1.00 9.26 -1.88
N LEU A 177 -0.69 8.78 -3.10
CA LEU A 177 0.67 8.75 -3.63
C LEU A 177 0.91 9.76 -4.75
N SER A 178 -0.06 9.93 -5.66
CA SER A 178 0.11 10.78 -6.84
C SER A 178 -1.24 11.29 -7.33
N PRO A 179 -1.59 12.56 -7.01
CA PRO A 179 -2.85 13.17 -7.42
C PRO A 179 -3.06 13.13 -8.94
N GLU A 180 -2.00 13.36 -9.74
CA GLU A 180 -2.08 13.35 -11.21
C GLU A 180 -2.45 11.97 -11.78
N HIS A 181 -1.93 10.89 -11.19
CA HIS A 181 -2.30 9.53 -11.60
C HIS A 181 -3.70 9.14 -11.11
N GLU A 182 -4.06 9.58 -9.91
CA GLU A 182 -5.38 9.35 -9.31
C GLU A 182 -6.50 10.01 -10.13
N GLU A 183 -6.29 11.24 -10.60
CA GLU A 183 -7.23 11.97 -11.46
C GLU A 183 -7.49 11.24 -12.79
N LYS A 184 -6.43 10.76 -13.45
CA LYS A 184 -6.53 10.03 -14.73
C LYS A 184 -7.32 8.73 -14.60
N LEU A 185 -7.30 8.10 -13.43
CA LEU A 185 -8.06 6.89 -13.14
C LEU A 185 -9.51 7.20 -12.76
N GLY A 186 -9.88 8.47 -12.61
CA GLY A 186 -11.15 8.87 -12.03
C GLY A 186 -12.37 8.27 -12.73
N SER A 187 -12.41 8.29 -14.06
CA SER A 187 -13.50 7.69 -14.84
C SER A 187 -13.54 6.15 -14.79
N ARG A 188 -12.45 5.52 -14.38
CA ARG A 188 -12.23 4.06 -14.42
C ARG A 188 -12.55 3.36 -13.11
N ILE A 189 -12.86 4.09 -12.04
CA ILE A 189 -13.13 3.55 -10.70
C ILE A 189 -14.49 3.99 -10.18
N ASP A 190 -15.04 3.25 -9.20
CA ASP A 190 -16.30 3.59 -8.53
C ASP A 190 -16.10 4.55 -7.33
N GLY A 191 -14.86 4.91 -7.00
CA GLY A 191 -14.48 5.93 -6.00
C GLY A 191 -13.16 5.63 -5.27
N ILE A 192 -12.92 6.31 -4.15
CA ILE A 192 -11.74 6.11 -3.30
C ILE A 192 -12.12 5.25 -2.09
N GLY A 193 -11.61 4.02 -2.03
CA GLY A 193 -11.90 3.08 -0.95
C GLY A 193 -10.91 3.18 0.21
N LEU A 194 -9.75 3.81 -0.02
CA LEU A 194 -8.78 4.14 1.02
C LEU A 194 -7.89 5.30 0.56
N TYR A 195 -7.94 6.43 1.25
CA TYR A 195 -6.94 7.48 1.16
C TYR A 195 -6.03 7.42 2.39
N ARG A 196 -4.73 7.25 2.16
CA ARG A 196 -3.71 7.18 3.21
C ARG A 196 -3.25 8.58 3.60
N THR A 197 -3.67 9.06 4.77
CA THR A 197 -3.31 10.42 5.22
C THR A 197 -1.89 10.52 5.76
N GLU A 198 -1.18 9.41 5.94
CA GLU A 198 0.16 9.43 6.55
C GLU A 198 1.21 10.00 5.61
N ILE A 199 1.06 9.78 4.30
CA ILE A 199 2.06 10.20 3.30
C ILE A 199 2.33 11.70 3.37
N PRO A 200 1.29 12.57 3.34
CA PRO A 200 1.48 14.01 3.53
C PRO A 200 2.13 14.37 4.87
N PHE A 201 1.80 13.67 5.96
CA PHE A 201 2.39 13.93 7.28
C PHE A 201 3.89 13.58 7.30
N MET A 202 4.30 12.51 6.62
CA MET A 202 5.70 12.08 6.53
C MET A 202 6.57 13.01 5.67
N LEU A 203 5.97 13.74 4.73
CA LEU A 203 6.68 14.66 3.83
C LEU A 203 6.93 16.05 4.45
N GLN A 204 6.37 16.34 5.61
CA GLN A 204 6.47 17.63 6.29
C GLN A 204 7.54 17.59 7.40
N SER A 205 8.02 18.77 7.81
CA SER A 205 8.95 18.92 8.94
C SER A 205 8.24 19.07 10.30
N GLY A 206 6.92 18.98 10.32
CA GLY A 206 6.06 19.09 11.50
C GLY A 206 4.65 18.63 11.20
N PHE A 207 3.78 18.58 12.21
CA PHE A 207 2.37 18.26 12.00
C PHE A 207 1.71 19.32 11.12
N PRO A 208 1.01 18.92 10.04
CA PRO A 208 0.32 19.86 9.17
C PRO A 208 -0.81 20.55 9.94
N SER A 209 -0.93 21.85 9.75
CA SER A 209 -2.00 22.67 10.30
C SER A 209 -3.38 22.23 9.79
N GLU A 210 -4.43 22.66 10.49
CA GLU A 210 -5.81 22.36 10.07
C GLU A 210 -6.07 22.86 8.63
N GLU A 211 -5.62 24.06 8.28
CA GLU A 211 -5.82 24.65 6.95
C GLU A 211 -5.10 23.87 5.83
N GLU A 212 -3.87 23.41 6.09
CA GLU A 212 -3.13 22.59 5.12
C GLU A 212 -3.84 21.25 4.89
N GLN A 213 -4.35 20.63 5.96
CA GLN A 213 -5.13 19.41 5.86
C GLN A 213 -6.47 19.63 5.14
N VAL A 214 -7.18 20.74 5.41
CA VAL A 214 -8.42 21.11 4.71
C VAL A 214 -8.16 21.21 3.21
N ALA A 215 -7.14 21.98 2.80
CA ALA A 215 -6.83 22.17 1.39
C ALA A 215 -6.56 20.84 0.68
N GLN A 216 -5.82 19.96 1.34
CA GLN A 216 -5.51 18.63 0.82
C GLN A 216 -6.76 17.74 0.69
N TYR A 217 -7.53 17.59 1.77
CA TYR A 217 -8.72 16.73 1.77
C TYR A 217 -9.79 17.27 0.81
N GLN A 218 -9.94 18.60 0.73
CA GLN A 218 -10.89 19.24 -0.17
C GLN A 218 -10.53 18.97 -1.63
N GLY A 219 -9.25 19.04 -2.01
CA GLY A 219 -8.79 18.68 -3.35
C GLY A 219 -9.20 17.25 -3.74
N MET A 220 -8.99 16.29 -2.83
CA MET A 220 -9.37 14.89 -3.06
C MET A 220 -10.90 14.69 -3.14
N LEU A 221 -11.66 15.29 -2.23
CA LEU A 221 -13.12 15.16 -2.21
C LEU A 221 -13.78 15.79 -3.45
N GLN A 222 -13.27 16.93 -3.90
CA GLN A 222 -13.77 17.64 -5.09
C GLN A 222 -13.40 16.92 -6.39
N MET A 223 -12.19 16.34 -6.48
CA MET A 223 -11.76 15.53 -7.63
C MET A 223 -12.71 14.36 -7.90
N PHE A 224 -13.35 13.82 -6.85
CA PHE A 224 -14.26 12.69 -6.90
C PHE A 224 -15.67 13.04 -6.41
N ASN A 225 -16.16 14.25 -6.72
CA ASN A 225 -17.40 14.79 -6.15
C ASN A 225 -18.65 13.91 -6.38
N ASP A 226 -18.69 13.12 -7.46
CA ASP A 226 -19.78 12.18 -7.79
C ASP A 226 -19.61 10.79 -7.14
N LYS A 227 -18.52 10.57 -6.39
CA LYS A 227 -18.09 9.25 -5.89
C LYS A 227 -17.74 9.30 -4.40
N PRO A 228 -17.92 8.20 -3.66
CA PRO A 228 -17.54 8.15 -2.26
C PRO A 228 -16.02 8.17 -2.10
N VAL A 229 -15.55 8.88 -1.07
CA VAL A 229 -14.13 8.98 -0.71
C VAL A 229 -13.95 8.57 0.74
N THR A 230 -13.17 7.52 0.97
CA THR A 230 -12.85 7.03 2.31
C THR A 230 -11.49 7.54 2.75
N LEU A 231 -11.46 8.51 3.68
CA LEU A 231 -10.24 9.00 4.30
C LEU A 231 -9.97 8.18 5.57
N ARG A 232 -8.77 7.60 5.67
CA ARG A 232 -8.33 6.94 6.90
C ARG A 232 -7.70 7.97 7.83
N THR A 233 -8.01 7.94 9.11
CA THR A 233 -7.32 8.78 10.08
C THR A 233 -5.86 8.33 10.22
N LEU A 234 -5.02 9.16 10.81
CA LEU A 234 -3.57 8.97 10.86
C LEU A 234 -3.17 7.59 11.45
N ASP A 235 -2.50 6.75 10.64
CA ASP A 235 -1.88 5.48 11.07
C ASP A 235 -0.36 5.49 10.93
N VAL A 236 0.29 6.11 11.91
CA VAL A 236 1.76 6.19 12.06
C VAL A 236 2.23 5.37 13.26
N GLY A 237 3.55 5.15 13.37
CA GLY A 237 4.21 4.55 14.55
C GLY A 237 5.17 3.41 14.21
N ALA A 238 4.73 2.45 13.39
CA ALA A 238 5.52 1.26 13.03
C ALA A 238 6.55 1.56 11.92
N ASP A 239 6.33 1.04 10.71
CA ASP A 239 7.17 1.28 9.53
C ASP A 239 6.98 2.69 8.93
N LYS A 240 6.03 3.46 9.47
CA LYS A 240 5.65 4.82 9.04
C LYS A 240 5.98 5.81 10.15
N GLN A 241 7.25 6.13 10.30
CA GLN A 241 7.71 7.08 11.31
C GLN A 241 7.65 8.52 10.80
N LEU A 242 7.31 9.46 11.70
CA LEU A 242 7.34 10.88 11.44
C LEU A 242 8.68 11.44 11.97
N PRO A 243 9.49 12.14 11.15
CA PRO A 243 10.80 12.64 11.59
C PRO A 243 10.72 13.54 12.84
N TYR A 244 9.63 14.30 12.96
CA TYR A 244 9.37 15.22 14.07
C TYR A 244 8.62 14.60 15.26
N MET A 245 8.27 13.30 15.20
CA MET A 245 7.68 12.54 16.30
C MET A 245 8.32 11.14 16.37
N PRO A 246 9.59 11.05 16.80
CA PRO A 246 10.27 9.77 16.87
C PRO A 246 9.65 8.89 17.96
N ILE A 247 9.25 7.69 17.58
CA ILE A 247 8.71 6.66 18.49
C ILE A 247 9.72 5.52 18.54
N SER A 248 10.22 5.24 19.74
CA SER A 248 11.17 4.14 19.98
C SER A 248 10.51 3.08 20.85
N GLU A 249 10.17 1.95 20.23
CA GLU A 249 9.58 0.78 20.89
C GLU A 249 10.32 -0.48 20.45
N GLU A 250 10.36 -1.50 21.32
CA GLU A 250 10.93 -2.81 20.94
C GLU A 250 10.12 -3.49 19.83
N ASN A 251 8.80 -3.31 19.84
CA ASN A 251 7.88 -3.92 18.87
C ASN A 251 6.88 -2.88 18.32
N PRO A 252 7.31 -1.99 17.41
CA PRO A 252 6.46 -0.89 16.91
C PRO A 252 5.16 -1.38 16.25
N CYS A 253 5.20 -2.53 15.59
CA CYS A 253 4.02 -3.17 15.00
C CYS A 253 2.97 -3.57 16.04
N LEU A 254 3.33 -3.78 17.31
CA LEU A 254 2.41 -4.14 18.39
C LEU A 254 2.11 -3.00 19.37
N GLY A 255 2.84 -1.89 19.26
CA GLY A 255 2.88 -0.82 20.24
C GLY A 255 2.00 0.38 19.92
N TRP A 256 2.53 1.57 20.16
CA TRP A 256 1.84 2.85 20.08
C TRP A 256 1.72 3.30 18.61
N ARG A 257 0.66 2.83 17.94
CA ARG A 257 0.37 3.13 16.52
C ARG A 257 -1.12 3.33 16.24
N GLY A 258 -1.43 3.94 15.10
CA GLY A 258 -2.81 4.08 14.62
C GLY A 258 -3.69 4.88 15.58
N ILE A 259 -4.93 4.41 15.77
CA ILE A 259 -5.90 5.09 16.64
C ILE A 259 -5.40 5.31 18.07
N ARG A 260 -4.48 4.46 18.56
CA ARG A 260 -3.92 4.56 19.92
C ARG A 260 -3.15 5.87 20.13
N ILE A 261 -2.38 6.30 19.12
CA ILE A 261 -1.69 7.60 19.16
C ILE A 261 -2.73 8.71 19.21
N THR A 262 -3.72 8.64 18.33
CA THR A 262 -4.70 9.73 18.17
C THR A 262 -5.68 9.84 19.36
N LEU A 263 -5.92 8.76 20.10
CA LEU A 263 -6.72 8.80 21.33
C LEU A 263 -5.90 9.19 22.57
N ASP A 264 -4.60 8.87 22.59
CA ASP A 264 -3.68 9.34 23.63
C ASP A 264 -3.34 10.83 23.47
N GLN A 265 -3.33 11.33 22.22
CA GLN A 265 -3.17 12.74 21.87
C GLN A 265 -4.38 13.25 21.06
N PRO A 266 -5.52 13.50 21.72
CA PRO A 266 -6.78 13.88 21.07
C PRO A 266 -6.69 15.14 20.22
N GLU A 267 -5.75 16.04 20.49
CA GLU A 267 -5.56 17.28 19.73
C GLU A 267 -5.20 16.98 18.26
N ILE A 268 -4.33 15.98 18.02
CA ILE A 268 -3.96 15.54 16.67
C ILE A 268 -5.19 15.01 15.94
N PHE A 269 -5.99 14.19 16.64
CA PHE A 269 -7.22 13.62 16.09
C PHE A 269 -8.25 14.70 15.75
N LEU A 270 -8.50 15.62 16.68
CA LEU A 270 -9.49 16.69 16.52
C LEU A 270 -9.12 17.63 15.38
N ILE A 271 -7.85 18.03 15.25
CA ILE A 271 -7.37 18.83 14.10
C ILE A 271 -7.65 18.10 12.80
N GLN A 272 -7.26 16.82 12.72
CA GLN A 272 -7.45 16.04 11.51
C GLN A 272 -8.94 15.87 11.15
N VAL A 273 -9.78 15.52 12.11
CA VAL A 273 -11.21 15.30 11.87
C VAL A 273 -11.92 16.60 11.54
N ARG A 274 -11.63 17.72 12.21
CA ARG A 274 -12.18 19.02 11.82
C ARG A 274 -11.80 19.38 10.38
N ALA A 275 -10.55 19.15 9.99
CA ALA A 275 -10.12 19.37 8.63
C ALA A 275 -10.89 18.51 7.61
N MET A 276 -11.09 17.21 7.90
CA MET A 276 -11.89 16.31 7.07
C MET A 276 -13.35 16.79 6.94
N LEU A 277 -13.95 17.20 8.05
CA LEU A 277 -15.35 17.66 8.10
C LEU A 277 -15.55 18.99 7.38
N ARG A 278 -14.63 19.95 7.55
CA ARG A 278 -14.62 21.22 6.82
C ARG A 278 -14.48 20.99 5.32
N ALA A 279 -13.57 20.12 4.91
CA ALA A 279 -13.38 19.76 3.50
C ALA A 279 -14.63 19.09 2.89
N ASN A 280 -15.36 18.29 3.68
CA ASN A 280 -16.59 17.60 3.26
C ASN A 280 -17.83 18.51 3.18
N ALA A 281 -17.79 19.72 3.72
CA ALA A 281 -18.96 20.60 3.81
C ALA A 281 -19.64 20.85 2.46
N ALA A 282 -18.87 20.92 1.37
CA ALA A 282 -19.38 21.18 0.02
C ALA A 282 -19.77 19.91 -0.77
N THR A 283 -19.09 18.78 -0.54
CA THR A 283 -19.21 17.58 -1.39
C THR A 283 -20.11 16.52 -0.77
N GLY A 284 -20.09 16.36 0.55
CA GLY A 284 -20.92 15.38 1.27
C GLY A 284 -20.62 13.90 0.94
N ASN A 285 -19.47 13.60 0.34
CA ASN A 285 -19.08 12.28 -0.12
C ASN A 285 -18.02 11.57 0.77
N LEU A 286 -17.72 12.12 1.95
CA LEU A 286 -16.74 11.59 2.89
C LEU A 286 -17.23 10.34 3.65
N SER A 287 -16.34 9.35 3.74
CA SER A 287 -16.34 8.31 4.78
C SER A 287 -15.04 8.41 5.59
N ILE A 288 -15.14 8.30 6.92
CA ILE A 288 -13.98 8.28 7.82
C ILE A 288 -13.71 6.82 8.21
N LEU A 289 -12.44 6.41 8.12
CA LEU A 289 -11.99 5.07 8.46
C LEU A 289 -10.99 5.12 9.62
N LEU A 290 -11.28 4.39 10.70
CA LEU A 290 -10.44 4.32 11.90
C LEU A 290 -9.48 3.12 11.82
N PRO A 291 -8.14 3.32 11.83
CA PRO A 291 -7.14 2.26 11.79
C PRO A 291 -6.89 1.62 13.17
N MET A 292 -6.36 0.41 13.19
CA MET A 292 -5.79 -0.26 14.37
C MET A 292 -6.73 -0.39 15.59
N VAL A 293 -8.05 -0.44 15.35
CA VAL A 293 -9.06 -0.61 16.40
C VAL A 293 -8.93 -2.00 17.01
N THR A 294 -8.95 -2.06 18.34
CA THR A 294 -8.79 -3.29 19.13
C THR A 294 -9.88 -3.51 20.17
N SER A 295 -10.67 -2.49 20.46
CA SER A 295 -11.76 -2.51 21.44
C SER A 295 -12.95 -1.66 20.99
N ILE A 296 -14.10 -1.93 21.59
CA ILE A 296 -15.32 -1.13 21.34
C ILE A 296 -15.19 0.27 21.94
N ASP A 297 -14.47 0.41 23.06
CA ASP A 297 -14.30 1.68 23.75
C ASP A 297 -13.54 2.70 22.89
N GLU A 298 -12.54 2.25 22.12
CA GLU A 298 -11.83 3.08 21.14
C GLU A 298 -12.76 3.62 20.05
N VAL A 299 -13.71 2.80 19.57
CA VAL A 299 -14.71 3.22 18.57
C VAL A 299 -15.66 4.26 19.16
N ASP A 300 -16.12 4.02 20.39
CA ASP A 300 -17.04 4.93 21.07
C ASP A 300 -16.41 6.28 21.36
N GLU A 301 -15.15 6.29 21.81
CA GLU A 301 -14.43 7.53 22.07
C GLU A 301 -14.13 8.30 20.77
N ALA A 302 -13.66 7.62 19.73
CA ALA A 302 -13.44 8.25 18.43
C ALA A 302 -14.73 8.85 17.87
N ARG A 303 -15.87 8.16 18.01
CA ARG A 303 -17.18 8.71 17.60
C ARG A 303 -17.55 9.97 18.37
N ARG A 304 -17.36 10.00 19.69
CA ARG A 304 -17.61 11.21 20.50
C ARG A 304 -16.74 12.38 20.04
N LEU A 305 -15.46 12.12 19.77
CA LEU A 305 -14.55 13.14 19.26
C LEU A 305 -14.94 13.63 17.86
N ILE A 306 -15.39 12.74 16.97
CA ILE A 306 -15.91 13.12 15.64
C ILE A 306 -17.18 13.97 15.76
N GLU A 307 -18.11 13.58 16.63
CA GLU A 307 -19.32 14.36 16.88
C GLU A 307 -19.01 15.74 17.47
N ARG A 308 -18.05 15.82 18.40
CA ARG A 308 -17.57 17.08 18.96
C ARG A 308 -16.95 17.97 17.86
N ALA A 309 -16.03 17.42 17.07
CA ALA A 309 -15.41 18.14 15.95
C ALA A 309 -16.47 18.65 14.95
N GLY A 310 -17.51 17.85 14.68
CA GLY A 310 -18.63 18.26 13.85
C GLY A 310 -19.34 19.50 14.38
N ARG A 311 -19.67 19.55 15.67
CA ARG A 311 -20.28 20.73 16.30
C ARG A 311 -19.37 21.96 16.23
N GLU A 312 -18.09 21.79 16.52
CA GLU A 312 -17.09 22.87 16.44
C GLU A 312 -17.01 23.45 15.00
N VAL A 313 -17.09 22.60 13.99
CA VAL A 313 -17.09 23.02 12.57
C VAL A 313 -18.40 23.70 12.19
N GLU A 314 -19.57 23.17 12.58
CA GLU A 314 -20.87 23.78 12.30
C GLU A 314 -21.00 25.18 12.94
N GLU A 315 -20.50 25.35 14.16
CA GLU A 315 -20.44 26.65 14.84
C GLU A 315 -19.50 27.63 14.12
N MET A 316 -18.35 27.15 13.63
CA MET A 316 -17.37 27.95 12.90
C MET A 316 -17.92 28.46 11.56
N ILE A 317 -18.58 27.59 10.78
CA ILE A 317 -19.06 27.93 9.43
C ILE A 317 -20.49 28.50 9.40
N GLY A 318 -21.25 28.32 10.49
CA GLY A 318 -22.60 28.87 10.66
C GLY A 318 -23.73 28.08 9.99
N TYR A 319 -23.48 26.84 9.56
CA TYR A 319 -24.50 25.94 8.99
C TYR A 319 -24.17 24.46 9.25
N ALA A 320 -25.20 23.62 9.16
CA ALA A 320 -25.07 22.17 9.36
C ALA A 320 -24.27 21.51 8.23
N ILE A 321 -23.36 20.59 8.57
CA ILE A 321 -22.52 19.88 7.60
C ILE A 321 -23.07 18.48 7.30
N PRO A 322 -22.77 17.90 6.12
CA PRO A 322 -23.09 16.50 5.84
C PRO A 322 -22.36 15.57 6.84
N LYS A 323 -23.11 14.68 7.48
CA LYS A 323 -22.53 13.68 8.39
C LYS A 323 -21.76 12.62 7.59
N PRO A 324 -20.47 12.38 7.88
CA PRO A 324 -19.72 11.33 7.21
C PRO A 324 -20.17 9.95 7.70
N ARG A 325 -19.97 8.93 6.87
CA ARG A 325 -20.05 7.54 7.32
C ARG A 325 -18.79 7.20 8.12
N ILE A 326 -18.91 6.49 9.24
CA ILE A 326 -17.80 6.10 10.11
C ILE A 326 -17.62 4.59 10.03
N GLY A 327 -16.43 4.14 9.63
CA GLY A 327 -16.06 2.73 9.59
C GLY A 327 -14.77 2.44 10.35
N ILE A 328 -14.49 1.16 10.53
CA ILE A 328 -13.20 0.70 11.08
C ILE A 328 -12.42 -0.11 10.05
N MET A 329 -11.11 0.01 10.13
CA MET A 329 -10.20 -0.87 9.42
C MET A 329 -10.13 -2.18 10.21
N LEU A 330 -10.66 -3.25 9.64
CA LEU A 330 -10.63 -4.57 10.26
C LEU A 330 -9.30 -5.23 9.96
N GLU A 331 -8.32 -4.94 10.82
CA GLU A 331 -6.94 -5.39 10.64
C GLU A 331 -6.33 -6.02 11.88
N VAL A 332 -6.97 -5.91 13.05
CA VAL A 332 -6.55 -6.59 14.27
C VAL A 332 -7.43 -7.83 14.50
N PRO A 333 -6.84 -9.03 14.71
CA PRO A 333 -7.61 -10.28 14.78
C PRO A 333 -8.71 -10.30 15.86
N SER A 334 -8.50 -9.62 16.99
CA SER A 334 -9.51 -9.54 18.05
C SER A 334 -10.84 -8.97 17.57
N MET A 335 -10.81 -8.03 16.60
CA MET A 335 -12.01 -7.39 16.07
C MET A 335 -12.85 -8.28 15.16
N VAL A 336 -12.27 -9.35 14.61
CA VAL A 336 -13.04 -10.35 13.85
C VAL A 336 -14.11 -11.00 14.75
N PHE A 337 -13.74 -11.32 15.99
CA PHE A 337 -14.65 -11.91 16.97
C PHE A 337 -15.67 -10.92 17.56
N MET A 338 -15.41 -9.63 17.43
CA MET A 338 -16.25 -8.56 17.99
C MET A 338 -17.21 -7.94 16.96
N LEU A 339 -17.21 -8.38 15.70
CA LEU A 339 -18.09 -7.87 14.64
C LEU A 339 -19.57 -7.74 15.03
N PRO A 340 -20.20 -8.72 15.70
CA PRO A 340 -21.60 -8.60 16.13
C PRO A 340 -21.86 -7.38 17.03
N HIS A 341 -20.89 -7.02 17.86
CA HIS A 341 -20.99 -5.90 18.80
C HIS A 341 -20.70 -4.54 18.14
N LEU A 342 -20.01 -4.56 17.00
CA LEU A 342 -19.68 -3.36 16.23
C LEU A 342 -20.83 -2.95 15.30
N ALA A 343 -21.72 -3.87 14.91
CA ALA A 343 -22.76 -3.63 13.91
C ALA A 343 -23.64 -2.38 14.15
N ASN A 344 -23.93 -2.05 15.42
CA ASN A 344 -24.74 -0.88 15.77
C ASN A 344 -23.93 0.41 15.96
N ARG A 345 -22.61 0.35 15.78
CA ARG A 345 -21.66 1.43 16.11
C ARG A 345 -20.94 1.99 14.89
N ILE A 346 -20.95 1.29 13.77
CA ILE A 346 -20.22 1.68 12.57
C ILE A 346 -21.10 1.49 11.34
N ASP A 347 -20.82 2.26 10.29
CA ASP A 347 -21.55 2.20 9.03
C ASP A 347 -20.96 1.19 8.04
N PHE A 348 -19.69 0.82 8.20
CA PHE A 348 -18.99 -0.13 7.33
C PHE A 348 -17.72 -0.67 7.99
N ILE A 349 -17.21 -1.78 7.46
CA ILE A 349 -15.88 -2.31 7.76
C ILE A 349 -15.03 -2.34 6.49
N SER A 350 -13.73 -2.07 6.62
CA SER A 350 -12.77 -2.23 5.52
C SER A 350 -11.63 -3.15 5.97
N VAL A 351 -11.53 -4.34 5.38
CA VAL A 351 -10.50 -5.31 5.77
C VAL A 351 -9.14 -4.85 5.28
N GLY A 352 -8.24 -4.58 6.22
CA GLY A 352 -6.82 -4.31 5.98
C GLY A 352 -6.04 -5.61 5.96
N THR A 353 -6.07 -6.34 4.82
CA THR A 353 -5.49 -7.70 4.75
C THR A 353 -4.00 -7.74 5.06
N ASN A 354 -3.31 -6.63 4.85
CA ASN A 354 -1.89 -6.47 5.08
C ASN A 354 -1.53 -6.69 6.56
N ASP A 355 -2.03 -5.82 7.43
CA ASP A 355 -1.81 -5.92 8.87
C ASP A 355 -2.54 -7.13 9.46
N LEU A 356 -3.73 -7.49 8.95
CA LEU A 356 -4.47 -8.69 9.40
C LEU A 356 -3.67 -9.98 9.19
N THR A 357 -3.05 -10.16 8.02
CA THR A 357 -2.20 -11.33 7.73
C THR A 357 -0.99 -11.35 8.66
N GLN A 358 -0.34 -10.20 8.83
CA GLN A 358 0.81 -10.05 9.73
C GLN A 358 0.47 -10.47 11.17
N TYR A 359 -0.68 -10.05 11.71
CA TYR A 359 -1.06 -10.41 13.08
C TYR A 359 -1.62 -11.82 13.21
N ILE A 360 -2.32 -12.36 12.20
CA ILE A 360 -2.78 -13.76 12.21
C ILE A 360 -1.60 -14.72 12.17
N LEU A 361 -0.57 -14.41 11.38
CA LEU A 361 0.60 -15.27 11.22
C LEU A 361 1.73 -14.95 12.21
N ALA A 362 1.62 -13.83 12.94
CA ALA A 362 2.68 -13.28 13.79
C ALA A 362 4.01 -13.08 13.04
N VAL A 363 3.92 -12.53 11.82
CA VAL A 363 5.07 -12.31 10.92
C VAL A 363 5.14 -10.85 10.52
N ASP A 364 6.25 -10.20 10.86
CA ASP A 364 6.59 -8.88 10.32
C ASP A 364 7.08 -9.01 8.87
N ARG A 365 6.27 -8.53 7.93
CA ARG A 365 6.59 -8.55 6.49
C ARG A 365 7.76 -7.65 6.10
N ASN A 366 8.16 -6.72 6.96
CA ASN A 366 9.33 -5.87 6.75
C ASN A 366 10.62 -6.54 7.26
N ASN A 367 10.52 -7.63 8.01
CA ASN A 367 11.67 -8.38 8.50
C ASN A 367 12.08 -9.44 7.48
N THR A 368 13.17 -9.17 6.75
CA THR A 368 13.68 -10.02 5.66
C THR A 368 13.92 -11.48 6.06
N ARG A 369 14.18 -11.76 7.34
CA ARG A 369 14.40 -13.14 7.83
C ARG A 369 13.13 -13.99 7.88
N VAL A 370 11.96 -13.36 8.00
CA VAL A 370 10.66 -14.03 8.17
C VAL A 370 9.63 -13.61 7.13
N ALA A 371 9.92 -12.62 6.29
CA ALA A 371 9.02 -12.11 5.26
C ALA A 371 8.52 -13.20 4.30
N SER A 372 9.30 -14.27 4.07
CA SER A 372 8.88 -15.42 3.26
C SER A 372 7.74 -16.26 3.87
N ILE A 373 7.48 -16.12 5.17
CA ILE A 373 6.37 -16.79 5.87
C ILE A 373 5.05 -16.01 5.69
N TYR A 374 5.14 -14.71 5.39
CA TYR A 374 3.96 -13.89 5.13
C TYR A 374 3.28 -14.35 3.83
N ASP A 375 2.07 -14.90 3.92
CA ASP A 375 1.32 -15.35 2.75
C ASP A 375 -0.17 -14.97 2.85
N SER A 376 -0.62 -14.12 1.94
CA SER A 376 -2.02 -13.68 1.83
C SER A 376 -3.00 -14.82 1.51
N LEU A 377 -2.52 -15.90 0.89
CA LEU A 377 -3.31 -17.11 0.58
C LEU A 377 -3.21 -18.18 1.68
N HIS A 378 -2.62 -17.85 2.84
CA HIS A 378 -2.56 -18.77 3.97
C HIS A 378 -3.97 -19.21 4.39
N PRO A 379 -4.24 -20.52 4.63
CA PRO A 379 -5.57 -21.00 4.98
C PRO A 379 -6.22 -20.32 6.20
N ALA A 380 -5.42 -19.95 7.22
CA ALA A 380 -5.92 -19.19 8.37
C ALA A 380 -6.48 -17.81 7.97
N MET A 381 -5.82 -17.12 7.03
CA MET A 381 -6.28 -15.84 6.51
C MET A 381 -7.59 -16.00 5.72
N LEU A 382 -7.68 -17.02 4.87
CA LEU A 382 -8.91 -17.32 4.11
C LEU A 382 -10.09 -17.65 5.02
N ARG A 383 -9.86 -18.44 6.09
CA ARG A 383 -10.89 -18.74 7.10
C ARG A 383 -11.33 -17.48 7.84
N ALA A 384 -10.39 -16.58 8.17
CA ALA A 384 -10.73 -15.29 8.78
C ALA A 384 -11.60 -14.45 7.84
N LEU A 385 -11.24 -14.33 6.55
CA LEU A 385 -12.05 -13.62 5.55
C LEU A 385 -13.45 -14.23 5.39
N SER A 386 -13.55 -15.56 5.38
CA SER A 386 -14.85 -16.24 5.34
C SER A 386 -15.71 -15.93 6.56
N MET A 387 -15.12 -15.93 7.76
CA MET A 387 -15.84 -15.58 8.99
C MET A 387 -16.30 -14.12 8.97
N ILE A 388 -15.43 -13.20 8.53
CA ILE A 388 -15.74 -11.78 8.38
C ILE A 388 -16.91 -11.59 7.42
N ALA A 389 -16.89 -12.24 6.27
CA ALA A 389 -17.95 -12.14 5.28
C ALA A 389 -19.30 -12.63 5.82
N GLN A 390 -19.31 -13.78 6.49
CA GLN A 390 -20.51 -14.36 7.09
C GLN A 390 -21.10 -13.48 8.20
N GLU A 391 -20.28 -12.97 9.12
CA GLU A 391 -20.76 -12.09 10.18
C GLU A 391 -21.20 -10.72 9.63
N ALA A 392 -20.52 -10.20 8.60
CA ALA A 392 -20.94 -8.97 7.96
C ALA A 392 -22.31 -9.11 7.28
N GLU A 393 -22.53 -10.19 6.54
CA GLU A 393 -23.83 -10.48 5.91
C GLU A 393 -24.94 -10.64 6.96
N LYS A 394 -24.69 -11.47 7.99
CA LYS A 394 -25.64 -11.75 9.07
C LYS A 394 -26.06 -10.50 9.85
N HIS A 395 -25.15 -9.55 10.01
CA HIS A 395 -25.39 -8.31 10.75
C HIS A 395 -25.67 -7.09 9.85
N GLY A 396 -25.75 -7.27 8.53
CA GLY A 396 -26.02 -6.19 7.58
C GLY A 396 -24.93 -5.12 7.51
N LEU A 397 -23.68 -5.47 7.81
CA LEU A 397 -22.54 -4.57 7.74
C LEU A 397 -22.05 -4.42 6.28
N ASP A 398 -21.81 -3.18 5.85
CA ASP A 398 -21.18 -2.88 4.56
C ASP A 398 -19.71 -3.35 4.58
N LEU A 399 -19.45 -4.46 3.89
CA LEU A 399 -18.15 -5.14 3.83
C LEU A 399 -17.30 -4.62 2.67
N ARG A 400 -16.12 -4.10 3.01
CA ARG A 400 -15.11 -3.61 2.06
C ARG A 400 -13.75 -4.26 2.31
N LEU A 401 -12.86 -4.20 1.34
CA LEU A 401 -11.48 -4.66 1.46
C LEU A 401 -10.54 -3.67 0.78
N CYS A 402 -9.48 -3.25 1.47
CA CYS A 402 -8.50 -2.27 0.95
C CYS A 402 -7.03 -2.70 1.03
N GLY A 403 -6.77 -3.91 1.54
CA GLY A 403 -5.43 -4.51 1.51
C GLY A 403 -5.04 -5.03 0.12
N GLU A 404 -3.79 -5.48 -0.02
CA GLU A 404 -3.21 -5.85 -1.33
C GLU A 404 -3.96 -7.00 -2.03
N MET A 405 -4.64 -7.86 -1.26
CA MET A 405 -5.47 -8.93 -1.80
C MET A 405 -6.59 -8.44 -2.74
N ALA A 406 -7.06 -7.20 -2.61
CA ALA A 406 -8.05 -6.63 -3.53
C ALA A 406 -7.50 -6.43 -4.95
N GLY A 407 -6.18 -6.29 -5.09
CA GLY A 407 -5.50 -6.03 -6.36
C GLY A 407 -4.83 -7.24 -6.99
N ASP A 408 -4.83 -8.38 -6.30
CA ASP A 408 -4.22 -9.64 -6.76
C ASP A 408 -5.28 -10.55 -7.41
N PRO A 409 -5.19 -10.85 -8.72
CA PRO A 409 -6.14 -11.70 -9.41
C PRO A 409 -6.36 -13.08 -8.76
N MET A 410 -5.33 -13.69 -8.15
CA MET A 410 -5.50 -14.97 -7.44
C MET A 410 -6.41 -14.83 -6.23
N CYS A 411 -6.16 -13.79 -5.42
CA CYS A 411 -6.95 -13.49 -4.24
C CYS A 411 -8.37 -13.06 -4.60
N VAL A 412 -8.54 -12.22 -5.63
CA VAL A 412 -9.85 -11.70 -6.07
C VAL A 412 -10.81 -12.83 -6.42
N ALA A 413 -10.37 -13.87 -7.13
CA ALA A 413 -11.24 -15.00 -7.45
C ALA A 413 -11.82 -15.68 -6.21
N ILE A 414 -11.02 -15.84 -5.15
CA ILE A 414 -11.49 -16.38 -3.86
C ILE A 414 -12.39 -15.37 -3.15
N LEU A 415 -11.99 -14.10 -3.09
CA LEU A 415 -12.74 -13.03 -2.41
C LEU A 415 -14.16 -12.89 -2.98
N ILE A 416 -14.31 -12.93 -4.31
CA ILE A 416 -15.64 -12.92 -4.95
C ILE A 416 -16.45 -14.13 -4.50
N GLY A 417 -15.86 -15.33 -4.48
CA GLY A 417 -16.52 -16.55 -4.00
C GLY A 417 -16.90 -16.52 -2.52
N LEU A 418 -16.16 -15.77 -1.70
CA LEU A 418 -16.47 -15.52 -0.28
C LEU A 418 -17.55 -14.44 -0.07
N GLY A 419 -17.98 -13.72 -1.12
CA GLY A 419 -19.03 -12.72 -1.04
C GLY A 419 -18.55 -11.27 -0.99
N TYR A 420 -17.25 -11.00 -1.16
CA TYR A 420 -16.77 -9.62 -1.23
C TYR A 420 -17.22 -8.95 -2.52
N ARG A 421 -17.74 -7.72 -2.42
CA ARG A 421 -18.24 -6.93 -3.56
C ARG A 421 -17.69 -5.51 -3.64
N HIS A 422 -16.84 -5.12 -2.70
CA HIS A 422 -16.26 -3.79 -2.61
C HIS A 422 -14.76 -3.90 -2.37
N LEU A 423 -13.98 -3.72 -3.45
CA LEU A 423 -12.55 -3.96 -3.49
C LEU A 423 -11.82 -2.65 -3.79
N SER A 424 -10.89 -2.25 -2.92
CA SER A 424 -10.06 -1.06 -3.07
C SER A 424 -8.60 -1.45 -3.26
N MET A 425 -7.99 -1.00 -4.36
CA MET A 425 -6.70 -1.50 -4.83
C MET A 425 -5.82 -0.39 -5.40
N ASN A 426 -4.56 -0.70 -5.74
CA ASN A 426 -3.71 0.25 -6.44
C ASN A 426 -4.20 0.48 -7.89
N GLY A 427 -3.81 1.61 -8.49
CA GLY A 427 -4.28 1.99 -9.83
C GLY A 427 -3.94 1.01 -10.95
N ARG A 428 -2.81 0.30 -10.86
CA ARG A 428 -2.41 -0.70 -11.88
C ARG A 428 -3.26 -1.95 -11.86
N SER A 429 -3.74 -2.34 -10.69
CA SER A 429 -4.58 -3.52 -10.54
C SER A 429 -5.99 -3.32 -11.11
N VAL A 430 -6.46 -2.07 -11.24
CA VAL A 430 -7.85 -1.75 -11.66
C VAL A 430 -8.23 -2.43 -12.97
N ALA A 431 -7.42 -2.27 -14.02
CA ALA A 431 -7.71 -2.85 -15.34
C ALA A 431 -7.76 -4.39 -15.29
N ARG A 432 -6.74 -5.01 -14.71
CA ARG A 432 -6.63 -6.48 -14.59
C ARG A 432 -7.76 -7.08 -13.76
N VAL A 433 -8.10 -6.47 -12.63
CA VAL A 433 -9.18 -6.94 -11.77
C VAL A 433 -10.53 -6.77 -12.46
N LYS A 434 -10.80 -5.63 -13.10
CA LYS A 434 -12.02 -5.45 -13.90
C LYS A 434 -12.17 -6.48 -15.01
N TYR A 435 -11.08 -6.74 -15.73
CA TYR A 435 -11.04 -7.77 -16.76
C TYR A 435 -11.35 -9.14 -16.17
N LEU A 436 -10.70 -9.51 -15.07
CA LEU A 436 -10.95 -10.78 -14.37
C LEU A 436 -12.42 -10.93 -13.98
N LEU A 437 -13.00 -9.91 -13.34
CA LEU A 437 -14.39 -9.95 -12.85
C LEU A 437 -15.36 -10.29 -13.98
N ARG A 438 -15.22 -9.67 -15.16
CA ARG A 438 -16.09 -9.90 -16.32
C ARG A 438 -16.02 -11.34 -16.87
N HIS A 439 -14.97 -12.07 -16.54
CA HIS A 439 -14.73 -13.44 -17.01
C HIS A 439 -14.95 -14.51 -15.93
N ILE A 440 -15.28 -14.10 -14.70
CA ILE A 440 -15.59 -15.02 -13.59
C ILE A 440 -17.11 -15.17 -13.43
N ASP A 441 -17.54 -16.42 -13.29
CA ASP A 441 -18.88 -16.76 -12.82
C ASP A 441 -18.89 -16.90 -11.29
N PHE A 442 -19.97 -16.46 -10.63
CA PHE A 442 -20.06 -16.46 -9.17
C PHE A 442 -20.13 -17.88 -8.58
N GLU A 443 -20.87 -18.82 -9.19
CA GLU A 443 -21.02 -20.18 -8.66
C GLU A 443 -19.68 -20.93 -8.70
N ASP A 444 -18.93 -20.68 -9.77
CA ASP A 444 -17.57 -21.17 -9.97
C ASP A 444 -16.60 -20.61 -8.93
N ALA A 445 -16.65 -19.29 -8.71
CA ALA A 445 -15.84 -18.62 -7.69
C ALA A 445 -16.17 -19.12 -6.28
N GLN A 446 -17.46 -19.34 -5.98
CA GLN A 446 -17.91 -19.88 -4.70
C GLN A 446 -17.42 -21.32 -4.51
N THR A 447 -17.43 -22.13 -5.57
CA THR A 447 -16.87 -23.49 -5.54
C THR A 447 -15.36 -23.48 -5.28
N LEU A 448 -14.63 -22.57 -5.91
CA LEU A 448 -13.20 -22.36 -5.66
C LEU A 448 -12.97 -21.97 -4.19
N ALA A 449 -13.68 -20.95 -3.69
CA ALA A 449 -13.53 -20.47 -2.33
C ALA A 449 -13.78 -21.58 -1.30
N ARG A 450 -14.85 -22.38 -1.47
CA ARG A 450 -15.15 -23.52 -0.60
C ARG A 450 -14.00 -24.54 -0.56
N ARG A 451 -13.42 -24.89 -1.71
CA ARG A 451 -12.26 -25.80 -1.78
C ARG A 451 -11.01 -25.20 -1.16
N SER A 452 -10.77 -23.90 -1.36
CA SER A 452 -9.63 -23.21 -0.77
C SER A 452 -9.74 -23.10 0.75
N LEU A 453 -10.95 -23.05 1.30
CA LEU A 453 -11.18 -23.14 2.75
C LEU A 453 -10.93 -24.55 3.33
N GLU A 454 -10.94 -25.60 2.50
CA GLU A 454 -10.60 -26.97 2.92
C GLU A 454 -9.09 -27.24 2.86
N ALA A 455 -8.33 -26.41 2.14
CA ALA A 455 -6.89 -26.55 1.97
C ALA A 455 -6.12 -26.46 3.30
N GLN A 456 -5.00 -27.18 3.36
CA GLN A 456 -4.10 -27.19 4.52
C GLN A 456 -2.87 -26.31 4.34
N MET A 457 -2.51 -26.00 3.09
CA MET A 457 -1.31 -25.24 2.75
C MET A 457 -1.60 -24.13 1.74
N ALA A 458 -0.87 -23.03 1.81
CA ALA A 458 -1.00 -21.94 0.84
C ALA A 458 -0.64 -22.38 -0.60
N THR A 459 0.32 -23.30 -0.75
CA THR A 459 0.68 -23.90 -2.05
C THR A 459 -0.48 -24.67 -2.68
N GLU A 460 -1.27 -25.38 -1.87
CA GLU A 460 -2.47 -26.07 -2.32
C GLU A 460 -3.51 -25.06 -2.84
N VAL A 461 -3.73 -23.96 -2.10
CA VAL A 461 -4.61 -22.86 -2.54
C VAL A 461 -4.12 -22.29 -3.88
N ARG A 462 -2.82 -21.99 -4.01
CA ARG A 462 -2.23 -21.47 -5.25
C ARG A 462 -2.47 -22.42 -6.42
N HIS A 463 -2.25 -23.72 -6.25
CA HIS A 463 -2.52 -24.71 -7.30
C HIS A 463 -4.00 -24.79 -7.68
N GLN A 464 -4.91 -24.73 -6.70
CA GLN A 464 -6.35 -24.72 -6.95
C GLN A 464 -6.78 -23.51 -7.77
N VAL A 465 -6.29 -22.31 -7.41
CA VAL A 465 -6.54 -21.07 -8.15
C VAL A 465 -5.90 -21.11 -9.52
N ALA A 466 -4.67 -21.63 -9.64
CA ALA A 466 -3.97 -21.79 -10.91
C ALA A 466 -4.79 -22.63 -11.91
N ALA A 467 -5.22 -23.81 -11.47
CA ALA A 467 -6.06 -24.69 -12.27
C ALA A 467 -7.43 -24.08 -12.57
N PHE A 468 -7.96 -23.23 -11.69
CA PHE A 468 -9.20 -22.50 -11.93
C PHE A 468 -9.05 -21.46 -13.05
N MET A 469 -7.96 -20.69 -13.05
CA MET A 469 -7.69 -19.65 -14.03
C MET A 469 -7.30 -20.23 -15.40
N GLU A 470 -6.42 -21.24 -15.45
CA GLU A 470 -5.98 -21.87 -16.70
C GLU A 470 -7.15 -22.49 -17.48
N ARG A 471 -8.08 -23.17 -16.79
CA ARG A 471 -9.29 -23.74 -17.43
C ARG A 471 -10.21 -22.69 -18.08
N ARG A 472 -10.01 -21.41 -17.76
CA ARG A 472 -10.80 -20.28 -18.29
C ARG A 472 -10.00 -19.39 -19.23
N GLY A 473 -8.78 -19.79 -19.61
CA GLY A 473 -7.89 -18.98 -20.43
C GLY A 473 -7.34 -17.74 -19.70
N MET A 474 -7.46 -17.68 -18.38
CA MET A 474 -7.04 -16.55 -17.55
C MET A 474 -5.69 -16.79 -16.87
N GLY A 475 -4.97 -17.86 -17.23
CA GLY A 475 -3.65 -18.18 -16.67
C GLY A 475 -2.66 -17.02 -16.76
N GLY A 476 -2.68 -16.25 -17.85
CA GLY A 476 -1.84 -15.07 -18.02
C GLY A 476 -2.00 -14.00 -16.92
N LEU A 477 -3.15 -13.94 -16.23
CA LEU A 477 -3.36 -12.97 -15.14
C LEU A 477 -2.59 -13.33 -13.86
N ILE A 478 -2.15 -14.58 -13.73
CA ILE A 478 -1.56 -15.11 -12.50
C ILE A 478 -0.19 -15.76 -12.72
N ARG A 479 0.22 -16.02 -13.96
CA ARG A 479 1.48 -16.73 -14.31
C ARG A 479 2.74 -16.07 -13.76
N GLY A 480 2.72 -14.76 -13.54
CA GLY A 480 3.82 -14.10 -12.85
C GLY A 480 4.01 -14.60 -11.41
N GLY A 481 2.92 -14.84 -10.67
CA GLY A 481 2.93 -15.20 -9.23
C GLY A 481 2.75 -16.68 -8.90
N LEU A 482 2.98 -17.57 -9.87
CA LEU A 482 2.91 -19.03 -9.69
C LEU A 482 4.24 -19.66 -9.31
#